data_AF-A0A183F1H4-F1
#
_entry.id   AF-A0A183F1H4-F1
#
_cell.length_a   1.000
_cell.length_b   1.000
_cell.length_c   1.000
_cell.angle_alpha   90.00
_cell.angle_beta   90.00
_cell.angle_gamma   90.00
#
_symmetry.space_group_name_H-M   'P 1'
#
loop_
_entity.id
_entity.type
_entity.pdbx_description
1 polymer ?
#
loop_
_entity_poly.entity_id
_entity_poly.type
_entity_poly.pdbx_seq_one_letter_code
_entity_poly.pdbx_strand_id
1 'polypeptide(L)' 'MLSVFEITLLANNWITFIVGITGNTFVLCLCFKVRNAEIMKYQWNIAATAILQLIECLSLTLIQIVGIFVMNG' A
#
# COMPACT_ATOMS: atom_id res chain seq x y z
N MET A 1 -4.61 -12.91 -26.12
CA MET A 1 -5.30 -13.48 -24.95
C MET A 1 -4.44 -13.22 -23.75
N LEU A 2 -4.88 -12.39 -22.81
CA LEU A 2 -4.21 -12.29 -21.50
C LEU A 2 -4.25 -13.67 -20.87
N SER A 3 -3.09 -14.17 -20.47
CA SER A 3 -2.98 -15.45 -19.78
C SER A 3 -3.69 -15.35 -18.42
N VAL A 4 -4.26 -16.45 -17.95
CA VAL A 4 -4.94 -16.52 -16.63
C VAL A 4 -4.03 -16.01 -15.50
N PHE A 5 -2.72 -16.20 -15.65
CA PHE A 5 -1.70 -15.72 -14.73
C PHE A 5 -1.64 -14.19 -14.65
N GLU A 6 -1.63 -13.49 -15.79
CA GLU A 6 -1.57 -12.02 -15.84
C GLU A 6 -2.81 -11.38 -15.21
N ILE A 7 -3.99 -11.95 -15.45
CA ILE A 7 -5.25 -11.47 -14.85
C ILE A 7 -5.22 -11.65 -13.33
N THR A 8 -4.73 -12.80 -12.86
CA THR A 8 -4.62 -13.10 -11.43
C THR A 8 -3.63 -12.15 -10.75
N LEU A 9 -2.49 -11.88 -11.39
CA LEU A 9 -1.49 -10.96 -10.89
C LEU A 9 -1.98 -9.51 -10.87
N LEU A 10 -2.76 -9.10 -11.88
CA LEU A 10 -3.43 -7.80 -11.91
C LEU A 10 -4.41 -7.67 -10.73
N ALA A 11 -5.32 -8.62 -10.57
CA ALA A 11 -6.32 -8.59 -9.50
C ALA A 11 -5.67 -8.58 -8.11
N ASN A 12 -4.64 -9.41 -7.90
CA ASN A 12 -3.95 -9.49 -6.62
C ASN A 12 -3.25 -8.18 -6.24
N ASN A 13 -2.63 -7.49 -7.21
CA ASN A 13 -1.98 -6.20 -6.96
C ASN A 13 -2.99 -5.10 -6.63
N TRP A 14 -4.13 -5.04 -7.31
CA TRP A 14 -5.20 -4.10 -6.98
C TRP A 14 -5.79 -4.34 -5.58
N ILE A 15 -6.00 -5.60 -5.21
CA ILE A 15 -6.47 -5.95 -3.86
C ILE A 15 -5.43 -5.54 -2.81
N THR A 16 -4.16 -5.87 -3.05
CA THR A 16 -3.05 -5.50 -2.17
C THR A 16 -2.94 -3.99 -2.00
N PHE A 17 -3.15 -3.22 -3.07
CA PHE A 17 -3.18 -1.76 -3.02
C PHE A 17 -4.30 -1.21 -2.14
N ILE A 18 -5.53 -1.70 -2.34
CA ILE A 18 -6.69 -1.26 -1.55
C ILE A 18 -6.48 -1.59 -0.08
N VAL A 19 -6.10 -2.83 0.23
CA VAL A 19 -5.87 -3.28 1.61
C VAL A 19 -4.70 -2.52 2.24
N GLY A 20 -3.60 -2.35 1.51
CA GLY A 20 -2.40 -1.66 1.95
C GLY A 20 -2.66 -0.18 2.27
N ILE A 21 -3.35 0.55 1.40
CA ILE A 21 -3.71 1.95 1.67
C ILE A 21 -4.64 2.06 2.87
N THR A 22 -5.72 1.27 2.88
CA THR A 22 -6.75 1.39 3.91
C THR A 22 -6.19 1.01 5.28
N GLY A 23 -5.41 -0.08 5.35
CA GLY A 23 -4.75 -0.54 6.56
C GLY A 23 -3.73 0.46 7.09
N ASN A 24 -2.81 0.95 6.25
CA ASN A 24 -1.77 1.88 6.69
C ASN A 24 -2.32 3.26 7.05
N THR A 25 -3.34 3.73 6.34
CA THR A 25 -4.05 4.98 6.70
C THR A 25 -4.77 4.84 8.04
N PHE A 26 -5.38 3.67 8.29
CA PHE A 26 -6.02 3.38 9.58
C PHE A 26 -4.99 3.30 10.73
N VAL A 27 -3.85 2.64 10.51
CA VAL A 27 -2.75 2.60 11.48
C VAL A 27 -2.25 4.00 11.79
N LEU A 28 -2.01 4.85 10.78
CA LEU A 28 -1.63 6.25 11.01
C LEU A 28 -2.69 7.00 11.80
N CYS A 29 -3.97 6.84 11.46
CA CYS A 29 -5.07 7.48 12.19
C CYS A 29 -5.10 7.06 13.66
N LEU A 30 -4.97 5.76 13.95
CA LEU A 30 -4.89 5.25 15.31
C LEU A 30 -3.65 5.76 16.05
N CYS A 31 -2.51 5.83 15.37
CA CYS A 31 -1.26 6.33 15.91
C CYS A 31 -1.38 7.77 16.44
N PHE A 32 -2.14 8.63 15.75
CA PHE A 32 -2.39 10.01 16.18
C PHE A 32 -3.58 10.17 17.13
N LYS A 33 -4.58 9.28 17.09
CA LYS A 33 -5.81 9.38 17.89
C LYS A 33 -5.66 8.77 19.29
N VAL A 34 -4.81 7.75 19.45
CA VAL A 34 -4.65 7.04 20.73
C VAL A 34 -3.63 7.77 21.62
N ARG A 35 -4.08 8.28 22.77
CA ARG A 35 -3.26 8.95 23.79
C ARG A 35 -2.64 7.98 24.81
N ASN A 36 -2.28 6.77 24.37
CA ASN A 36 -1.63 5.81 25.25
C ASN A 36 -0.12 6.11 25.31
N ALA A 37 0.42 6.28 26.53
CA ALA A 37 1.82 6.66 26.74
C ALA A 37 2.82 5.66 26.14
N GLU A 38 2.47 4.37 26.11
CA GLU A 38 3.30 3.33 25.48
C GLU A 38 3.37 3.49 23.96
N ILE A 39 2.23 3.81 23.33
CA ILE A 39 2.13 4.01 21.89
C ILE A 39 2.81 5.32 21.48
N MET A 40 2.69 6.38 22.29
CA MET A 40 3.37 7.67 22.04
C MET A 40 4.90 7.52 21.97
N LYS A 41 5.50 6.59 22.74
CA LYS A 41 6.94 6.32 22.70
C LYS A 41 7.39 5.74 21.35
N TYR A 42 6.58 4.90 20.73
CA TYR A 42 6.89 4.24 19.45
C TYR A 42 6.15 4.86 18.25
N GLN A 43 5.39 5.93 18.47
CA GLN A 43 4.50 6.55 17.50
C GLN A 43 5.21 6.90 16.19
N TRP A 44 6.42 7.46 16.29
CA TRP A 44 7.22 7.84 15.12
C TRP A 44 7.73 6.64 14.32
N ASN A 45 8.09 5.54 14.99
CA ASN A 45 8.51 4.31 14.29
C ASN A 45 7.32 3.64 13.60
N ILE A 46 6.16 3.61 14.25
CA ILE A 46 4.93 3.08 13.66
C ILE A 46 4.47 3.95 12.49
N ALA A 47 4.56 5.27 12.62
CA ALA A 47 4.24 6.19 11.52
C ALA A 47 5.21 6.04 10.34
N ALA A 48 6.52 5.94 10.60
CA ALA A 48 7.52 5.77 9.55
C ALA A 48 7.33 4.45 8.78
N THR A 49 7.05 3.35 9.49
CA THR A 49 6.78 2.05 8.85
C THR A 49 5.49 2.07 8.01
N ALA A 50 4.42 2.70 8.50
CA ALA A 50 3.19 2.86 7.73
C ALA A 50 3.38 3.73 6.49
N ILE A 51 4.18 4.79 6.57
CA ILE A 51 4.53 5.64 5.41
C ILE A 51 5.33 4.85 4.38
N LEU A 52 6.31 4.05 4.80
CA LEU A 52 7.09 3.21 3.87
C LEU A 52 6.21 2.19 3.15
N GLN A 53 5.27 1.55 3.85
CA GLN A 53 4.33 0.62 3.23
C GLN A 53 3.38 1.33 2.23
N LEU A 54 2.98 2.58 2.51
CA LEU A 54 2.21 3.38 1.54
C LEU A 54 3.02 3.70 0.28
N ILE A 55 4.30 4.04 0.43
CA ILE A 55 5.22 4.28 -0.70
C ILE A 55 5.39 3.02 -1.54
N GLU A 56 5.53 1.86 -0.90
CA GLU A 56 5.62 0.56 -1.58
C GLU A 56 4.35 0.26 -2.39
N CYS A 57 3.17 0.44 -1.79
CA CYS A 57 1.89 0.26 -2.48
C CYS A 57 1.76 1.19 -3.71
N LEU A 58 2.19 2.45 -3.58
CA LEU A 58 2.20 3.41 -4.69
C LEU A 58 3.18 2.99 -5.79
N SER A 59 4.36 2.51 -5.41
CA SER A 59 5.40 2.07 -6.34
C SER A 59 4.94 0.86 -7.17
N LEU A 60 4.33 -0.14 -6.54
CA LEU A 60 3.76 -1.31 -7.23
C LEU A 60 2.68 -0.91 -8.23
N THR A 61 1.82 0.04 -7.85
CA THR A 61 0.73 0.53 -8.73
C THR A 61 1.28 1.32 -9.90
N LEU A 62 2.29 2.17 -9.68
CA LEU A 62 2.99 2.91 -10.73
C LEU A 62 3.65 1.97 -11.74
N ILE A 63 4.40 0.97 -11.26
CA ILE A 63 5.04 -0.03 -12.12
C ILE A 63 3.99 -0.75 -12.97
N GLN A 64 2.85 -1.09 -12.39
CA GLN A 64 1.79 -1.77 -13.12
C GLN A 64 1.12 -0.90 -14.18
N ILE A 65 0.85 0.38 -13.88
CA ILE A 65 0.29 1.33 -14.85
C ILE A 65 1.27 1.58 -15.99
N VAL A 66 2.55 1.80 -15.68
CA VAL A 66 3.59 1.99 -16.69
C VAL A 66 3.75 0.74 -17.55
N GLY A 67 3.72 -0.46 -16.95
CA GLY A 67 3.76 -1.72 -17.68
C GLY A 67 2.60 -1.87 -18.67
N ILE A 68 1.37 -1.55 -18.24
CA ILE A 68 0.18 -1.58 -19.12
C ILE A 68 0.31 -0.54 -20.24
N PHE A 69 0.83 0.66 -19.96
CA PHE A 69 1.02 1.70 -20.97
C PHE A 69 2.05 1.30 -22.03
N VAL A 70 3.20 0.74 -21.62
CA VAL A 70 4.26 0.27 -22.52
C VAL A 70 3.79 -0.92 -23.37
N MET A 71 2.92 -1.78 -22.87
CA MET A 71 2.40 -2.92 -23.64
C MET A 71 1.32 -2.54 -24.66
N ASN A 72 0.68 -1.38 -24.52
CA ASN A 72 -0.42 -0.93 -25.39
C ASN A 72 -0.01 0.16 -26.40
N GLY A 73 1.20 0.72 -26.29
CA GLY A 73 1.77 1.68 -27.23
C GLY A 73 2.77 1.03 -28.17
#